data_AF-A0A1K1TUP2-F1
#
_entry.id   AF-A0A1K1TUP2-F1
#
_cell.length_a   1.000
_cell.length_b   1.000
_cell.length_c   1.000
_cell.angle_alpha   90.00
_cell.angle_beta   90.00
_cell.angle_gamma   90.00
#
_symmetry.space_group_name_H-M   'P 1'
#
loop_
_entity.id
_entity.type
_entity.pdbx_description
1 polymer ?
#
loop_
_entity_poly.entity_id
_entity_poly.type
_entity_poly.pdbx_seq_one_letter_code
_entity_poly.pdbx_strand_id
1 'polypeptide(L)'
;MSSENLSFSNALHLTTPGQANPAKARAVEMQALNKPEGNKAEQNKDEDGRKAWPSNAAEARLEANKGLLQAMFGKAGARDSNAMRIFYQEVVSKLEEVLKKELGDEEFSLQKLAEKTSGVEGQEDYWSPEQTANRIVAGATGYFEAFKKQNPNLSDEEQVEKFLSIISPAVDKGIGEAITILDGFGVFDGAIKDNALKTQEFVHEKLEAFRQRMLGLDQQQEKPLFDDSNVEQDQA
;
A
#
# COMPACT_ATOMS: atom_id res chain seq x y z
N MET A 1 -57.74 30.97 23.97
CA MET A 1 -58.02 32.14 23.11
C MET A 1 -56.68 32.82 22.89
N SER A 2 -55.96 32.43 21.83
CA SER A 2 -55.87 33.12 20.53
C SER A 2 -54.86 34.28 20.61
N SER A 3 -53.69 34.12 19.94
CA SER A 3 -53.19 34.88 18.76
C SER A 3 -52.33 36.09 19.17
N GLU A 4 -51.18 36.51 18.62
CA GLU A 4 -50.35 36.36 17.39
C GLU A 4 -48.92 36.81 17.81
N ASN A 5 -47.81 36.11 17.55
CA ASN A 5 -46.95 36.05 16.37
C ASN A 5 -46.62 37.38 15.64
N LEU A 6 -45.45 37.96 15.90
CA LEU A 6 -44.71 38.85 14.97
C LEU A 6 -43.19 38.62 15.04
N SER A 7 -42.68 38.25 13.87
CA SER A 7 -41.32 38.15 13.30
C SER A 7 -40.36 39.31 13.71
N PHE A 8 -39.02 39.21 13.75
CA PHE A 8 -38.09 38.90 12.64
C PHE A 8 -36.64 38.56 13.11
N SER A 9 -36.06 37.59 12.40
CA SER A 9 -34.67 37.50 11.88
C SER A 9 -33.44 37.63 12.80
N ASN A 10 -32.74 36.51 13.04
CA ASN A 10 -31.53 36.16 12.27
C ASN A 10 -31.03 34.74 12.67
N ALA A 11 -31.18 33.77 11.78
CA ALA A 11 -30.64 32.42 11.95
C ALA A 11 -29.39 32.26 11.08
N LEU A 12 -28.22 32.19 11.72
CA LEU A 12 -27.03 31.58 11.13
C LEU A 12 -27.24 30.06 11.18
N HIS A 13 -27.46 29.46 10.02
CA HIS A 13 -27.68 28.02 9.88
C HIS A 13 -26.33 27.30 9.87
N LEU A 14 -26.08 26.48 10.90
CA LEU A 14 -25.04 25.47 10.92
C LEU A 14 -25.44 24.34 9.96
N THR A 15 -24.61 24.03 8.96
CA THR A 15 -24.79 22.85 8.12
C THR A 15 -23.94 21.70 8.67
N THR A 16 -24.61 20.62 9.08
CA THR A 16 -24.03 19.35 9.49
C THR A 16 -23.34 18.65 8.30
N PRO A 17 -22.10 18.14 8.44
CA PRO A 17 -21.48 17.30 7.41
C PRO A 17 -21.88 15.83 7.62
N GLY A 18 -22.59 15.25 6.67
CA GLY A 18 -22.90 13.82 6.70
C GLY A 18 -24.20 13.42 6.02
N GLN A 19 -24.33 13.65 4.71
CA GLN A 19 -25.18 12.82 3.83
C GLN A 19 -24.57 12.81 2.42
N ALA A 20 -23.65 11.87 2.19
CA ALA A 20 -23.36 11.43 0.83
C ALA A 20 -24.59 10.64 0.35
N ASN A 21 -25.17 11.06 -0.78
CA ASN A 21 -26.33 10.44 -1.40
C ASN A 21 -25.89 9.24 -2.27
N PRO A 22 -26.12 7.97 -1.85
CA PRO A 22 -25.67 6.80 -2.60
C PRO A 22 -26.53 6.49 -3.84
N ALA A 23 -27.65 7.19 -4.05
CA ALA A 23 -28.59 6.86 -5.13
C ALA A 23 -28.09 7.27 -6.53
N LYS A 24 -27.21 8.27 -6.63
CA LYS A 24 -26.70 8.73 -7.94
C LYS A 24 -25.55 7.88 -8.50
N ALA A 25 -24.77 7.21 -7.64
CA ALA A 25 -23.71 6.30 -8.09
C ALA A 25 -24.28 5.03 -8.74
N ARG A 26 -25.41 4.52 -8.22
CA ARG A 26 -26.07 3.30 -8.73
C ARG A 26 -26.81 3.51 -10.05
N ALA A 27 -27.23 4.76 -10.34
CA ALA A 27 -27.90 5.10 -11.59
C ALA A 27 -26.94 5.09 -12.79
N VAL A 28 -25.66 5.40 -12.57
CA VAL A 28 -24.61 5.36 -13.61
C VAL A 28 -24.22 3.90 -13.93
N GLU A 29 -24.24 3.03 -12.93
CA GLU A 29 -23.96 1.60 -13.09
C GLU A 29 -25.05 0.88 -13.92
N MET A 30 -26.33 1.19 -13.72
CA MET A 30 -27.43 0.60 -14.50
C MET A 30 -27.53 1.11 -15.95
N GLN A 31 -26.92 2.26 -16.27
CA GLN A 31 -26.85 2.77 -17.65
C GLN A 31 -25.69 2.17 -18.46
N ALA A 32 -24.69 1.58 -17.80
CA ALA A 32 -23.57 0.92 -18.47
C ALA A 32 -23.90 -0.49 -19.00
N LEU A 33 -25.00 -1.10 -18.53
CA LEU A 33 -25.41 -2.47 -18.90
C LEU A 33 -26.38 -2.55 -20.10
N ASN A 34 -26.69 -1.43 -20.77
CA ASN A 34 -27.61 -1.44 -21.90
C ASN A 34 -27.00 -0.72 -23.12
N LYS A 35 -26.15 -1.42 -23.88
CA LYS A 35 -25.85 -1.09 -25.28
C LYS A 35 -25.97 -2.34 -26.15
N PRO A 36 -26.57 -2.24 -27.34
CA PRO A 36 -26.64 -3.36 -28.28
C PRO A 36 -25.26 -3.67 -28.85
N GLU A 37 -24.98 -4.96 -29.01
CA GLU A 37 -23.78 -5.50 -29.66
C GLU A 37 -23.67 -4.95 -31.08
N GLY A 38 -22.54 -4.31 -31.38
CA GLY A 38 -22.29 -3.76 -32.71
C GLY A 38 -20.95 -3.06 -32.86
N ASN A 39 -19.97 -3.83 -33.36
CA ASN A 39 -18.83 -3.41 -34.18
C ASN A 39 -17.50 -2.98 -33.52
N LYS A 40 -16.48 -3.82 -33.78
CA LYS A 40 -15.03 -3.61 -33.95
C LYS A 40 -14.25 -2.85 -32.87
N ALA A 41 -13.39 -3.60 -32.20
CA ALA A 41 -12.29 -3.13 -31.36
C ALA A 41 -11.29 -2.29 -32.19
N GLU A 42 -11.25 -0.98 -31.97
CA GLU A 42 -10.12 -0.13 -32.33
C GLU A 42 -9.18 -0.03 -31.13
N GLN A 43 -7.96 -0.50 -31.34
CA GLN A 43 -6.86 -0.46 -30.39
C GLN A 43 -6.32 0.98 -30.33
N ASN A 44 -6.67 1.74 -29.29
CA ASN A 44 -5.98 2.98 -28.98
C ASN A 44 -4.69 2.64 -28.23
N LYS A 45 -3.55 2.75 -28.93
CA LYS A 45 -2.21 2.81 -28.35
C LYS A 45 -1.72 4.24 -28.46
N ASP A 46 -1.08 4.74 -27.41
CA ASP A 46 -0.30 5.98 -27.46
C ASP A 46 1.04 5.74 -28.19
N GLU A 47 1.77 6.82 -28.49
CA GLU A 47 3.00 6.80 -29.29
C GLU A 47 4.15 5.99 -28.65
N ASP A 48 4.00 5.55 -27.39
CA ASP A 48 4.94 4.70 -26.66
C ASP A 48 4.44 3.25 -26.47
N GLY A 49 3.35 2.87 -27.14
CA GLY A 49 2.87 1.48 -27.19
C GLY A 49 2.31 0.92 -25.88
N ARG A 50 1.94 1.77 -24.91
CA ARG A 50 1.31 1.35 -23.66
C ARG A 50 -0.20 1.18 -23.90
N LYS A 51 -0.83 0.27 -23.15
CA LYS A 51 -2.29 0.10 -23.20
C LYS A 51 -2.94 1.37 -22.65
N ALA A 52 -3.55 2.17 -23.54
CA ALA A 52 -4.34 3.32 -23.13
C ALA A 52 -5.51 2.85 -22.27
N TRP A 53 -5.53 3.27 -21.01
CA TRP A 53 -6.74 3.21 -20.20
C TRP A 53 -7.86 3.98 -20.93
N PRO A 54 -9.13 3.55 -20.90
CA PRO A 54 -10.20 4.35 -21.47
C PRO A 54 -10.26 5.67 -20.68
N SER A 55 -9.65 6.73 -21.24
CA SER A 55 -9.42 7.99 -20.51
C SER A 55 -10.74 8.59 -20.04
N ASN A 56 -11.85 8.30 -20.73
CA ASN A 56 -13.20 8.70 -20.32
C ASN A 56 -13.65 8.19 -18.93
N ALA A 57 -13.21 7.00 -18.48
CA ALA A 57 -13.66 6.42 -17.21
C ALA A 57 -12.76 6.84 -16.05
N ALA A 58 -11.46 7.00 -16.30
CA ALA A 58 -10.52 7.58 -15.34
C ALA A 58 -10.76 9.07 -15.15
N GLU A 59 -10.96 9.82 -16.24
CA GLU A 59 -11.32 11.25 -16.21
C GLU A 59 -12.70 11.46 -15.57
N ALA A 60 -13.70 10.62 -15.86
CA ALA A 60 -15.00 10.72 -15.20
C ALA A 60 -14.92 10.44 -13.70
N ARG A 61 -14.08 9.49 -13.26
CA ARG A 61 -13.80 9.25 -11.84
C ARG A 61 -13.03 10.42 -11.21
N LEU A 62 -12.08 11.00 -11.93
CA LEU A 62 -11.29 12.15 -11.50
C LEU A 62 -12.19 13.37 -11.28
N GLU A 63 -13.04 13.71 -12.25
CA GLU A 63 -13.94 14.87 -12.15
C GLU A 63 -15.04 14.63 -11.09
N ALA A 64 -15.58 13.41 -10.99
CA ALA A 64 -16.54 13.04 -9.95
C ALA A 64 -15.95 13.13 -8.53
N ASN A 65 -14.64 12.92 -8.39
CA ASN A 65 -13.94 12.91 -7.11
C ASN A 65 -13.08 14.17 -6.87
N LYS A 66 -13.13 15.17 -7.74
CA LYS A 66 -12.28 16.38 -7.68
C LYS A 66 -12.36 17.12 -6.34
N GLY A 67 -13.55 17.22 -5.75
CA GLY A 67 -13.73 17.84 -4.43
C GLY A 67 -13.10 17.02 -3.30
N LEU A 68 -13.10 15.69 -3.40
CA LEU A 68 -12.42 14.80 -2.46
C LEU A 68 -10.90 14.89 -2.64
N LEU A 69 -10.42 14.87 -3.88
CA LEU A 69 -8.99 15.02 -4.18
C LEU A 69 -8.45 16.37 -3.73
N GLN A 70 -9.23 17.45 -3.89
CA GLN A 70 -8.87 18.76 -3.35
C GLN A 70 -8.89 18.77 -1.82
N ALA A 71 -9.84 18.11 -1.18
CA ALA A 71 -9.86 17.97 0.28
C ALA A 71 -8.67 17.15 0.80
N MET A 72 -8.22 16.13 0.05
CA MET A 72 -7.10 15.28 0.40
C MET A 72 -5.74 15.96 0.12
N PHE A 73 -5.56 16.58 -1.04
CA PHE A 73 -4.26 17.08 -1.50
C PHE A 73 -4.11 18.60 -1.44
N GLY A 74 -5.17 19.34 -1.09
CA GLY A 74 -5.17 20.81 -1.08
C GLY A 74 -4.40 21.45 0.07
N LYS A 75 -4.09 20.70 1.14
CA LYS A 75 -3.25 21.18 2.26
C LYS A 75 -1.85 20.55 2.15
N ALA A 76 -0.83 21.39 1.90
CA ALA A 76 0.55 20.95 1.68
C ALA A 76 1.07 19.98 2.76
N GLY A 77 0.84 20.28 4.05
CA GLY A 77 1.30 19.42 5.15
C GLY A 77 0.61 18.04 5.25
N ALA A 78 -0.49 17.81 4.53
CA ALA A 78 -1.17 16.52 4.47
C ALA A 78 -1.02 15.84 3.09
N ARG A 79 -0.54 16.55 2.07
CA ARG A 79 -0.43 16.06 0.69
C ARG A 79 0.47 14.82 0.64
N ASP A 80 1.68 14.93 1.17
CA ASP A 80 2.68 13.85 1.12
C ASP A 80 2.22 12.65 1.95
N SER A 81 1.73 12.88 3.17
CA SER A 81 1.16 11.84 4.04
C SER A 81 -0.03 11.12 3.39
N ASN A 82 -0.89 11.84 2.67
CA ASN A 82 -2.03 11.24 1.98
C ASN A 82 -1.58 10.42 0.76
N ALA A 83 -0.59 10.90 0.01
CA ALA A 83 -0.01 10.16 -1.09
C ALA A 83 0.66 8.86 -0.60
N MET A 84 1.44 8.93 0.47
CA MET A 84 2.08 7.77 1.08
C MET A 84 1.09 6.80 1.71
N ARG A 85 -0.04 7.29 2.24
CA ARG A 85 -1.15 6.42 2.68
C ARG A 85 -1.74 5.63 1.52
N ILE A 86 -2.05 6.30 0.40
CA ILE A 86 -2.57 5.64 -0.81
C ILE A 86 -1.55 4.62 -1.31
N PHE A 87 -0.28 5.02 -1.39
CA PHE A 87 0.82 4.13 -1.77
C PHE A 87 0.82 2.86 -0.93
N TYR A 88 0.84 3.02 0.39
CA TYR A 88 0.82 1.91 1.33
C TYR A 88 -0.41 1.00 1.16
N GLN A 89 -1.61 1.60 1.03
CA GLN A 89 -2.86 0.86 0.87
C GLN A 89 -2.88 -0.01 -0.38
N GLU A 90 -2.36 0.49 -1.50
CA GLU A 90 -2.30 -0.25 -2.76
C GLU A 90 -1.30 -1.41 -2.69
N VAL A 91 -0.11 -1.18 -2.09
CA VAL A 91 0.87 -2.26 -1.87
C VAL A 91 0.29 -3.36 -0.98
N VAL A 92 -0.32 -2.97 0.15
CA VAL A 92 -0.96 -3.90 1.08
C VAL A 92 -2.11 -4.66 0.42
N SER A 93 -2.97 -3.98 -0.35
CA SER A 93 -4.09 -4.61 -1.04
C SER A 93 -3.60 -5.68 -2.02
N LYS A 94 -2.52 -5.40 -2.76
CA LYS A 94 -1.95 -6.37 -3.69
C LYS A 94 -1.33 -7.58 -3.01
N LEU A 95 -0.56 -7.33 -1.96
CA LEU A 95 0.02 -8.40 -1.15
C LEU A 95 -1.08 -9.27 -0.52
N GLU A 96 -2.15 -8.64 -0.04
CA GLU A 96 -3.28 -9.33 0.55
C GLU A 96 -4.00 -10.24 -0.45
N GLU A 97 -4.26 -9.76 -1.67
CA GLU A 97 -4.83 -10.56 -2.74
C GLU A 97 -4.00 -11.84 -3.00
N VAL A 98 -2.69 -11.70 -3.12
CA VAL A 98 -1.77 -12.81 -3.41
C VAL A 98 -1.67 -13.76 -2.22
N LEU A 99 -1.45 -13.25 -1.01
CA LEU A 99 -1.29 -14.09 0.18
C LEU A 99 -2.59 -14.82 0.56
N LYS A 100 -3.76 -14.20 0.37
CA LYS A 100 -5.06 -14.89 0.52
C LYS A 100 -5.21 -16.06 -0.44
N LYS A 101 -4.82 -15.86 -1.70
CA LYS A 101 -4.87 -16.92 -2.71
C LYS A 101 -3.94 -18.09 -2.37
N GLU A 102 -2.75 -17.80 -1.86
CA GLU A 102 -1.76 -18.83 -1.51
C GLU A 102 -2.09 -19.54 -0.18
N LEU A 103 -2.58 -18.81 0.82
CA LEU A 103 -2.81 -19.35 2.17
C LEU A 103 -4.24 -19.84 2.41
N GLY A 104 -5.21 -19.43 1.59
CA GLY A 104 -6.62 -19.80 1.70
C GLY A 104 -7.35 -19.22 2.92
N ASP A 105 -6.79 -18.21 3.57
CA ASP A 105 -7.32 -17.61 4.79
C ASP A 105 -8.16 -16.34 4.49
N GLU A 106 -9.47 -16.42 4.67
CA GLU A 106 -10.39 -15.30 4.45
C GLU A 106 -10.28 -14.22 5.56
N GLU A 107 -9.80 -14.58 6.76
CA GLU A 107 -9.60 -13.65 7.90
C GLU A 107 -8.28 -12.87 7.79
N PHE A 108 -7.45 -13.20 6.80
CA PHE A 108 -6.21 -12.53 6.50
C PHE A 108 -6.43 -11.02 6.28
N SER A 109 -5.59 -10.20 6.93
CA SER A 109 -5.53 -8.75 6.68
C SER A 109 -4.17 -8.21 7.09
N LEU A 110 -3.41 -7.68 6.12
CA LEU A 110 -2.12 -7.05 6.41
C LEU A 110 -2.26 -5.78 7.22
N GLN A 111 -3.37 -5.07 7.06
CA GLN A 111 -3.65 -3.84 7.80
C GLN A 111 -3.63 -4.12 9.32
N LYS A 112 -4.33 -5.16 9.76
CA LYS A 112 -4.37 -5.59 11.18
C LYS A 112 -3.00 -6.05 11.69
N LEU A 113 -2.17 -6.62 10.83
CA LEU A 113 -0.82 -7.04 11.20
C LEU A 113 0.11 -5.82 11.32
N ALA A 114 0.01 -4.88 10.39
CA ALA A 114 0.77 -3.63 10.41
C ALA A 114 0.36 -2.68 11.55
N GLU A 115 -0.89 -2.71 12.02
CA GLU A 115 -1.31 -2.01 13.24
C GLU A 115 -0.54 -2.46 14.50
N LYS A 116 0.05 -3.66 14.48
CA LYS A 116 0.90 -4.16 15.58
C LYS A 116 2.35 -3.68 15.48
N THR A 117 2.69 -2.98 14.40
CA THR A 117 4.04 -2.45 14.17
C THR A 117 4.11 -0.99 14.64
N SER A 118 5.33 -0.51 14.87
CA SER A 118 5.57 0.76 15.56
C SER A 118 5.03 1.98 14.81
N GLY A 119 4.41 2.89 15.56
CA GLY A 119 4.00 4.22 15.11
C GLY A 119 2.52 4.49 15.37
N VAL A 120 2.20 5.70 15.82
CA VAL A 120 0.82 6.18 15.92
C VAL A 120 0.58 7.08 14.71
N GLU A 121 -0.44 6.76 13.91
CA GLU A 121 -0.81 7.62 12.77
C GLU A 121 -1.05 9.05 13.27
N GLY A 122 -0.38 10.02 12.66
CA GLY A 122 -0.41 11.43 13.08
C GLY A 122 0.82 11.89 13.88
N GLN A 123 1.74 10.99 14.23
CA GLN A 123 3.09 11.39 14.63
C GLN A 123 3.93 11.79 13.42
N GLU A 124 4.91 12.66 13.67
CA GLU A 124 5.98 12.99 12.72
C GLU A 124 6.66 11.67 12.28
N ASP A 125 7.04 11.60 11.00
CA ASP A 125 7.65 10.43 10.35
C ASP A 125 6.80 9.15 10.19
N TYR A 126 5.52 9.12 10.60
CA TYR A 126 4.67 7.94 10.40
C TYR A 126 4.63 7.50 8.93
N TRP A 127 4.51 8.45 8.00
CA TRP A 127 4.52 8.22 6.55
C TRP A 127 5.89 8.43 5.90
N SER A 128 6.97 8.43 6.68
CA SER A 128 8.32 8.44 6.13
C SER A 128 8.56 7.20 5.25
N PRO A 129 9.49 7.26 4.29
CA PRO A 129 9.74 6.14 3.41
C PRO A 129 10.12 4.86 4.14
N GLU A 130 10.98 4.97 5.16
CA GLU A 130 11.46 3.84 5.95
C GLU A 130 10.35 3.22 6.80
N GLN A 131 9.54 4.03 7.51
CA GLN A 131 8.47 3.49 8.33
C GLN A 131 7.36 2.86 7.50
N THR A 132 7.08 3.43 6.32
CA THR A 132 6.16 2.82 5.36
C THR A 132 6.68 1.46 4.88
N ALA A 133 7.97 1.37 4.55
CA ALA A 133 8.62 0.11 4.17
C ALA A 133 8.58 -0.92 5.31
N ASN A 134 8.87 -0.51 6.55
CA ASN A 134 8.81 -1.37 7.74
C ASN A 134 7.43 -2.03 7.89
N ARG A 135 6.34 -1.26 7.72
CA ARG A 135 4.96 -1.77 7.80
C ARG A 135 4.64 -2.76 6.70
N ILE A 136 5.03 -2.45 5.46
CA ILE A 136 4.82 -3.34 4.30
C ILE A 136 5.53 -4.68 4.55
N VAL A 137 6.82 -4.63 4.91
CA VAL A 137 7.63 -5.84 5.10
C VAL A 137 7.14 -6.64 6.28
N ALA A 138 6.91 -6.01 7.44
CA ALA A 138 6.38 -6.70 8.61
C ALA A 138 5.02 -7.35 8.34
N GLY A 139 4.15 -6.65 7.59
CA GLY A 139 2.90 -7.19 7.09
C GLY A 139 3.12 -8.43 6.24
N ALA A 140 3.94 -8.33 5.19
CA ALA A 140 4.19 -9.45 4.29
C ALA A 140 4.84 -10.64 5.02
N THR A 141 5.93 -10.42 5.76
CA THR A 141 6.74 -11.48 6.35
C THR A 141 6.14 -12.11 7.59
N GLY A 142 5.20 -11.44 8.27
CA GLY A 142 4.53 -12.02 9.45
C GLY A 142 3.72 -13.30 9.15
N TYR A 143 3.50 -13.62 7.88
CA TYR A 143 2.82 -14.84 7.43
C TYR A 143 3.76 -15.99 7.11
N PHE A 144 5.08 -15.78 7.18
CA PHE A 144 6.03 -16.81 6.81
C PHE A 144 5.84 -18.11 7.62
N GLU A 145 5.59 -18.00 8.93
CA GLU A 145 5.33 -19.18 9.78
C GLU A 145 4.07 -19.95 9.38
N ALA A 146 3.03 -19.27 8.90
CA ALA A 146 1.84 -19.93 8.38
C ALA A 146 2.16 -20.65 7.06
N PHE A 147 2.92 -20.00 6.18
CA PHE A 147 3.39 -20.59 4.93
C PHE A 147 4.23 -21.85 5.15
N LYS A 148 5.18 -21.83 6.10
CA LYS A 148 5.99 -23.00 6.48
C LYS A 148 5.11 -24.20 6.89
N LYS A 149 4.11 -23.96 7.73
CA LYS A 149 3.19 -25.01 8.21
C LYS A 149 2.38 -25.64 7.08
N GLN A 150 2.04 -24.88 6.03
CA GLN A 150 1.33 -25.39 4.85
C GLN A 150 2.26 -26.08 3.85
N ASN A 151 3.57 -25.85 3.92
CA ASN A 151 4.57 -26.42 3.02
C ASN A 151 5.63 -27.25 3.78
N PRO A 152 5.25 -28.25 4.60
CA PRO A 152 6.18 -28.99 5.46
C PRO A 152 7.15 -29.89 4.68
N ASN A 153 6.88 -30.14 3.40
CA ASN A 153 7.70 -31.00 2.55
C ASN A 153 8.87 -30.26 1.87
N LEU A 154 8.90 -28.93 1.99
CA LEU A 154 9.99 -28.10 1.47
C LEU A 154 11.09 -27.97 2.55
N SER A 155 12.35 -27.92 2.12
CA SER A 155 13.45 -27.53 3.00
C SER A 155 13.29 -26.07 3.48
N ASP A 156 13.99 -25.70 4.55
CA ASP A 156 13.93 -24.32 5.06
C ASP A 156 14.35 -23.30 3.99
N GLU A 157 15.37 -23.60 3.19
CA GLU A 157 15.79 -22.74 2.07
C GLU A 157 14.70 -22.62 1.00
N GLU A 158 14.13 -23.74 0.55
CA GLU A 158 13.03 -23.73 -0.43
C GLU A 158 11.79 -23.00 0.11
N GLN A 159 11.51 -23.08 1.40
CA GLN A 159 10.41 -22.35 2.02
C GLN A 159 10.65 -20.84 1.94
N VAL A 160 11.85 -20.36 2.30
CA VAL A 160 12.21 -18.93 2.21
C VAL A 160 12.13 -18.45 0.76
N GLU A 161 12.79 -19.14 -0.17
CA GLU A 161 12.83 -18.75 -1.58
C GLU A 161 11.45 -18.75 -2.21
N LYS A 162 10.66 -19.80 -1.97
CA LYS A 162 9.30 -19.89 -2.52
C LYS A 162 8.40 -18.80 -1.94
N PHE A 163 8.49 -18.51 -0.64
CA PHE A 163 7.72 -17.44 -0.03
C PHE A 163 8.08 -16.07 -0.62
N LEU A 164 9.37 -15.76 -0.75
CA LEU A 164 9.83 -14.51 -1.37
C LEU A 164 9.42 -14.41 -2.84
N SER A 165 9.44 -15.52 -3.58
CA SER A 165 8.96 -15.56 -4.96
C SER A 165 7.47 -15.22 -5.12
N ILE A 166 6.68 -15.37 -4.05
CA ILE A 166 5.26 -15.01 -4.00
C ILE A 166 5.10 -13.54 -3.63
N ILE A 167 5.75 -13.10 -2.55
CA ILE A 167 5.51 -11.77 -1.99
C ILE A 167 6.24 -10.66 -2.76
N SER A 168 7.46 -10.89 -3.26
CA SER A 168 8.23 -9.84 -3.95
C SER A 168 7.54 -9.33 -5.22
N PRO A 169 7.03 -10.20 -6.13
CA PRO A 169 6.28 -9.72 -7.29
C PRO A 169 4.96 -9.01 -6.90
N ALA A 170 4.33 -9.42 -5.80
CA ALA A 170 3.11 -8.77 -5.30
C ALA A 170 3.39 -7.37 -4.76
N VAL A 171 4.51 -7.19 -4.04
CA VAL A 171 5.02 -5.87 -3.64
C VAL A 171 5.26 -5.01 -4.88
N ASP A 172 6.04 -5.49 -5.84
CA ASP A 172 6.42 -4.72 -7.02
C ASP A 172 5.18 -4.28 -7.83
N LYS A 173 4.21 -5.19 -7.99
CA LYS A 173 2.93 -4.89 -8.65
C LYS A 173 2.14 -3.84 -7.87
N GLY A 174 2.05 -3.96 -6.55
CA GLY A 174 1.36 -2.99 -5.71
C GLY A 174 2.02 -1.61 -5.74
N ILE A 175 3.35 -1.55 -5.77
CA ILE A 175 4.11 -0.29 -5.92
C ILE A 175 3.84 0.34 -7.29
N GLY A 176 3.87 -0.44 -8.36
CA GLY A 176 3.56 0.05 -9.72
C GLY A 176 2.12 0.59 -9.84
N GLU A 177 1.14 -0.12 -9.26
CA GLU A 177 -0.26 0.31 -9.22
C GLU A 177 -0.44 1.59 -8.39
N ALA A 178 0.21 1.68 -7.21
CA ALA A 178 0.25 2.88 -6.39
C ALA A 178 0.78 4.10 -7.15
N ILE A 179 1.94 3.95 -7.81
CA ILE A 179 2.53 5.02 -8.62
C ILE A 179 1.59 5.44 -9.74
N THR A 180 0.98 4.48 -10.42
CA THR A 180 0.00 4.75 -11.50
C THR A 180 -1.20 5.55 -10.99
N ILE A 181 -1.70 5.23 -9.79
CA ILE A 181 -2.82 5.95 -9.17
C ILE A 181 -2.41 7.38 -8.80
N LEU A 182 -1.26 7.56 -8.15
CA LEU A 182 -0.75 8.88 -7.76
C LEU A 182 -0.45 9.76 -8.98
N ASP A 183 0.07 9.17 -10.07
CA ASP A 183 0.30 9.86 -11.34
C ASP A 183 -1.01 10.24 -12.01
N GLY A 184 -2.01 9.34 -12.00
CA GLY A 184 -3.36 9.63 -12.49
C GLY A 184 -4.07 10.77 -11.72
N PHE A 185 -3.67 11.03 -10.47
CA PHE A 185 -4.12 12.19 -9.70
C PHE A 185 -3.29 13.45 -9.95
N GLY A 186 -2.21 13.37 -10.73
CA GLY A 186 -1.29 14.47 -11.00
C GLY A 186 -0.49 14.91 -9.77
N VAL A 187 -0.32 14.03 -8.79
CA VAL A 187 0.41 14.33 -7.53
C VAL A 187 1.75 13.59 -7.41
N PHE A 188 2.08 12.71 -8.36
CA PHE A 188 3.33 11.96 -8.37
C PHE A 188 4.52 12.81 -8.85
N ASP A 189 4.86 13.84 -8.06
CA ASP A 189 5.97 14.75 -8.31
C ASP A 189 6.81 15.02 -7.04
N GLY A 190 7.99 15.61 -7.24
CA GLY A 190 8.88 16.07 -6.17
C GLY A 190 9.03 15.07 -5.02
N ALA A 191 8.72 15.54 -3.81
CA ALA A 191 8.86 14.75 -2.58
C ALA A 191 8.02 13.46 -2.56
N ILE A 192 6.85 13.44 -3.21
CA ILE A 192 6.00 12.24 -3.26
C ILE A 192 6.69 11.16 -4.10
N LYS A 193 7.22 11.54 -5.26
CA LYS A 193 7.97 10.62 -6.12
C LYS A 193 9.22 10.11 -5.40
N ASP A 194 10.00 11.01 -4.81
CA ASP A 194 11.24 10.64 -4.10
C ASP A 194 10.95 9.71 -2.91
N ASN A 195 9.88 9.98 -2.16
CA ASN A 195 9.48 9.14 -1.03
C ASN A 195 9.00 7.77 -1.47
N ALA A 196 8.19 7.68 -2.53
CA ALA A 196 7.72 6.41 -3.07
C ALA A 196 8.88 5.53 -3.57
N LEU A 197 9.85 6.11 -4.29
CA LEU A 197 11.04 5.39 -4.78
C LEU A 197 11.93 4.93 -3.61
N LYS A 198 12.17 5.79 -2.61
CA LYS A 198 12.90 5.38 -1.40
C LYS A 198 12.18 4.29 -0.62
N THR A 199 10.85 4.33 -0.55
CA THR A 199 10.08 3.24 0.07
C THR A 199 10.29 1.93 -0.69
N GLN A 200 10.27 1.95 -2.02
CA GLN A 200 10.55 0.77 -2.83
C GLN A 200 11.94 0.19 -2.52
N GLU A 201 12.98 1.04 -2.52
CA GLU A 201 14.35 0.64 -2.17
C GLU A 201 14.40 -0.03 -0.78
N PHE A 202 13.85 0.63 0.24
CA PHE A 202 13.82 0.10 1.59
C PHE A 202 13.03 -1.21 1.72
N VAL A 203 11.95 -1.39 0.96
CA VAL A 203 11.22 -2.65 0.97
C VAL A 203 12.09 -3.78 0.42
N HIS A 204 12.77 -3.57 -0.71
CA HIS A 204 13.66 -4.58 -1.29
C HIS A 204 14.83 -4.92 -0.36
N GLU A 205 15.49 -3.91 0.22
CA GLU A 205 16.56 -4.12 1.20
C GLU A 205 16.09 -4.95 2.40
N LYS A 206 14.92 -4.63 2.95
CA LYS A 206 14.37 -5.32 4.13
C LYS A 206 13.87 -6.73 3.81
N LEU A 207 13.39 -6.99 2.60
CA LEU A 207 13.06 -8.34 2.13
C LEU A 207 14.32 -9.20 1.96
N GLU A 208 15.40 -8.62 1.44
CA GLU A 208 16.69 -9.31 1.37
C GLU A 208 17.27 -9.56 2.77
N ALA A 209 17.20 -8.58 3.67
CA ALA A 209 17.60 -8.78 5.07
C ALA A 209 16.76 -9.86 5.77
N PHE A 210 15.47 -9.96 5.44
CA PHE A 210 14.64 -11.07 5.90
C PHE A 210 15.14 -12.41 5.36
N ARG A 211 15.44 -12.49 4.05
CA ARG A 211 16.03 -13.69 3.42
C ARG A 211 17.30 -14.14 4.12
N GLN A 212 18.26 -13.24 4.31
CA GLN A 212 19.56 -13.53 4.92
C GLN A 212 19.40 -14.02 6.36
N ARG A 213 18.53 -13.37 7.15
CA ARG A 213 18.20 -13.80 8.50
C ARG A 213 17.62 -15.20 8.55
N MET A 214 16.66 -15.51 7.67
CA MET A 214 16.02 -16.82 7.66
C MET A 214 16.95 -17.95 7.20
N LEU A 215 17.94 -17.63 6.36
CA LEU A 215 18.95 -18.58 5.89
C LEU A 215 20.22 -18.62 6.77
N GLY A 216 20.27 -17.84 7.86
CA GLY A 216 21.43 -17.78 8.76
C GLY A 216 22.68 -17.15 8.14
N LEU A 217 22.53 -16.37 7.06
CA LEU A 217 23.64 -15.76 6.32
C LEU A 217 24.20 -14.50 7.01
N ASP A 218 23.47 -13.95 7.99
CA ASP A 218 23.90 -12.78 8.79
C ASP A 218 25.02 -13.10 9.81
N GLN A 219 25.39 -14.39 10.00
CA GLN A 219 26.32 -14.81 11.07
C GLN A 219 27.83 -14.69 10.77
N GLN A 220 28.26 -13.85 9.83
CA GLN A 220 29.71 -13.68 9.55
C GLN A 220 30.37 -12.46 10.23
N GLN A 221 29.76 -11.86 11.26
CA GLN A 221 30.41 -10.79 12.05
C GLN A 221 30.70 -11.10 13.53
N GLU A 222 30.46 -12.33 14.01
CA GLU A 222 30.93 -12.78 15.33
C GLU A 222 31.88 -13.98 15.20
N LYS A 223 32.97 -13.83 14.44
CA LYS A 223 34.17 -14.61 14.78
C LYS A 223 34.82 -13.92 15.98
N PRO A 224 34.90 -14.55 17.16
CA PRO A 224 35.70 -14.00 18.25
C PRO A 224 37.15 -13.92 17.75
N LEU A 225 37.71 -12.71 17.72
CA LEU A 225 39.09 -12.43 17.28
C LEU A 225 40.14 -12.79 18.36
N PHE A 226 39.76 -13.54 19.39
CA PHE A 226 40.67 -13.97 20.43
C PHE A 226 40.52 -15.48 20.65
N ASP A 227 41.28 -16.23 19.85
CA ASP A 227 41.75 -17.55 20.23
C ASP A 227 42.91 -17.36 21.22
N ASP A 228 42.61 -17.20 22.51
CA ASP A 228 43.61 -17.18 23.58
C ASP A 228 43.96 -18.61 24.03
N SER A 229 44.03 -19.54 23.08
CA SER A 229 44.55 -20.90 23.28
C SER A 229 46.02 -20.99 22.83
N ASN A 230 46.90 -20.14 23.36
CA ASN A 230 48.31 -20.50 23.42
C ASN A 230 48.84 -20.40 24.85
N VAL A 231 48.66 -21.52 25.54
CA VAL A 231 49.44 -21.90 26.71
C VAL A 231 50.89 -22.05 26.25
N GLU A 232 51.68 -20.98 26.30
CA GLU A 232 53.14 -21.10 26.39
C GLU A 232 53.50 -21.44 27.84
N GLN A 233 53.42 -22.75 28.13
CA GLN A 233 54.33 -23.36 29.09
C GLN A 233 55.69 -23.49 28.41
N ASP A 234 56.59 -22.56 28.73
CA ASP A 234 58.05 -22.67 28.61
C ASP A 234 58.61 -21.42 29.31
N GLN A 235 59.60 -21.41 30.19
CA GLN A 235 60.47 -22.44 30.74
C GLN A 235 61.29 -21.73 31.85
N ALA A 236 61.76 -22.52 32.82
CA ALA A 236 62.85 -22.25 33.78
C ALA A 236 62.58 -21.39 35.03
#